data_AF-R4JUI6-F1
#
_entry.id   AF-R4JUI6-F1
#
_cell.length_a   1.000
_cell.length_b   1.000
_cell.length_c   1.000
_cell.angle_alpha   90.00
_cell.angle_beta   90.00
_cell.angle_gamma   90.00
#
_symmetry.space_group_name_H-M   'P 1'
#
loop_
_entity.id
_entity.type
_entity.pdbx_description
1 polymer ?
#
loop_
_entity_poly.entity_id
_entity_poly.type
_entity_poly.pdbx_seq_one_letter_code
_entity_poly.pdbx_strand_id
1 'polypeptide(L)' 'TIFVLSNRERSDNNNNNNNDDNNNNNNNNNNKINNEGSYIIEQGTHDSLMKNKNGIYHLMINNQKISSN' A
#
# COMPACT_ATOMS: atom_id res chain seq x y z
N THR A 1 -7.01 11.39 -15.51
CA THR A 1 -6.34 10.13 -15.11
C THR A 1 -6.75 9.78 -13.71
N ILE A 2 -6.90 8.50 -13.41
CA ILE A 2 -7.34 7.92 -12.13
C ILE A 2 -6.23 7.01 -11.63
N PHE A 3 -6.02 6.97 -10.31
CA PHE A 3 -5.07 6.10 -9.64
C PHE A 3 -5.83 5.23 -8.63
N VAL A 4 -5.67 3.91 -8.73
CA VAL A 4 -6.18 2.96 -7.74
C VAL A 4 -5.04 2.60 -6.81
N LEU A 5 -5.27 2.74 -5.51
CA LEU A 5 -4.27 2.54 -4.47
C LEU A 5 -4.59 1.28 -3.67
N SER A 6 -3.55 0.50 -3.35
CA SER A 6 -3.62 -0.59 -2.36
C SER A 6 -2.68 -0.28 -1.20
N ASN A 7 -3.08 -0.68 0.01
CA ASN A 7 -2.23 -0.52 1.18
C ASN A 7 -1.07 -1.51 1.12
N ARG A 8 0.13 -1.04 1.46
CA ARG A 8 1.27 -1.92 1.66
C ARG A 8 1.11 -2.62 3.00
N GLU A 9 1.23 -3.94 3.00
CA GLU A 9 1.23 -4.72 4.23
C GLU A 9 2.42 -4.31 5.10
N ARG A 10 2.14 -3.97 6.35
CA ARG A 10 3.19 -3.69 7.33
C ARG A 10 3.77 -5.04 7.76
N SER A 11 5.06 -5.26 7.47
CA SER A 11 5.76 -6.42 8.01
C SER A 11 6.09 -6.15 9.47
N ASP A 12 5.14 -6.40 10.37
CA ASP A 12 5.34 -6.31 11.83
C ASP A 12 6.05 -7.55 12.39
N ASN A 13 7.02 -8.11 11.66
CA ASN A 13 7.87 -9.20 12.17
C ASN A 13 9.07 -8.63 12.93
N ASN A 14 8.80 -8.06 14.11
CA ASN A 14 9.82 -7.71 15.08
C ASN A 14 9.93 -8.81 16.15
N ASN A 15 10.47 -9.97 15.78
CA ASN A 15 10.93 -10.95 16.77
C ASN A 15 12.39 -10.61 17.16
N ASN A 16 12.56 -9.54 17.93
CA ASN A 16 13.88 -9.15 18.44
C ASN A 16 14.09 -9.80 19.81
N ASN A 17 14.51 -11.06 19.78
CA ASN A 17 14.96 -11.78 20.96
C ASN A 17 16.50 -11.82 20.92
N ASN A 18 17.14 -10.67 21.13
CA ASN A 18 18.58 -10.59 21.31
C ASN A 18 18.87 -9.86 22.63
N ASN A 19 19.13 -10.67 23.66
CA ASN A 19 19.97 -10.28 24.79
C ASN A 19 21.36 -9.97 24.23
N ASP A 20 21.64 -8.71 23.92
CA ASP A 20 23.02 -8.25 23.72
C ASP A 20 23.20 -6.94 24.49
N ASP A 21 23.54 -7.11 25.77
CA ASP A 21 24.22 -6.09 26.55
C ASP A 21 25.60 -5.84 25.93
N ASN A 22 25.70 -5.00 24.89
CA ASN A 22 26.95 -4.26 24.68
C ASN A 22 26.77 -2.93 23.97
N ASN A 23 26.92 -1.90 24.79
CA ASN A 23 27.15 -0.50 24.50
C ASN A 23 28.07 -0.24 23.28
N ASN A 24 27.51 0.31 22.20
CA ASN A 24 28.28 1.22 21.35
C ASN A 24 27.38 2.30 20.73
N ASN A 25 27.44 3.46 21.35
CA ASN A 25 26.69 4.66 21.02
C ASN A 25 27.27 5.31 19.75
N ASN A 26 26.83 4.87 18.56
CA ASN A 26 27.12 5.53 17.30
C ASN A 26 25.81 5.99 16.65
N ASN A 27 25.40 7.21 17.01
CA ASN A 27 24.25 7.94 16.48
C ASN A 27 24.47 8.27 14.99
N ASN A 28 24.32 7.26 14.12
CA ASN A 28 23.99 7.50 12.73
C ASN A 28 22.47 7.44 12.63
N ASN A 29 21.87 8.63 12.51
CA ASN A 29 20.46 8.85 12.18
C ASN A 29 20.15 8.30 10.78
N ASN A 30 20.22 6.98 10.63
CA ASN A 30 19.62 6.26 9.54
C ASN A 30 18.12 6.32 9.81
N ASN A 31 17.49 7.40 9.38
CA ASN A 31 16.04 7.50 9.33
C ASN A 31 15.58 6.39 8.37
N LYS A 32 15.36 5.20 8.93
CA LYS A 32 14.95 4.01 8.20
C LYS A 32 13.66 4.41 7.51
N ILE A 33 13.73 4.62 6.19
CA ILE A 33 12.56 4.92 5.37
C ILE A 33 11.64 3.73 5.57
N ASN A 34 10.65 3.91 6.43
CA ASN A 34 9.58 2.98 6.62
C ASN A 34 8.79 3.05 5.31
N ASN A 35 8.90 1.98 4.51
CA ASN A 35 8.03 1.76 3.35
C ASN A 35 6.61 1.48 3.88
N GLU A 36 6.01 2.42 4.59
CA GLU A 36 4.64 2.41 5.06
C GLU A 36 3.83 3.30 4.13
N GLY A 37 2.60 2.90 3.79
CA GLY A 37 1.72 3.67 2.90
C GLY A 37 1.10 2.84 1.78
N SER A 38 0.44 3.51 0.85
CA SER A 38 -0.24 2.85 -0.28
C SER A 38 0.62 2.87 -1.54
N TYR A 39 0.38 1.95 -2.46
CA TYR A 39 1.02 1.89 -3.78
C TYR A 39 -0.01 1.83 -4.90
N ILE A 40 0.36 2.33 -6.08
CA ILE A 40 -0.52 2.36 -7.25
C ILE A 40 -0.60 0.93 -7.82
N ILE A 41 -1.83 0.43 -7.99
CA ILE A 41 -2.11 -0.86 -8.61
C ILE A 41 -2.74 -0.73 -10.00
N GLU A 42 -3.42 0.38 -10.29
CA GLU A 42 -3.94 0.69 -11.63
C GLU A 42 -3.85 2.20 -11.88
N GLN A 43 -3.56 2.59 -13.12
CA GLN A 43 -3.54 3.99 -13.58
C GLN A 43 -4.10 4.08 -15.00
N GLY A 44 -4.98 5.04 -15.25
CA GLY A 44 -5.51 5.26 -16.60
C GLY A 44 -6.61 6.31 -16.67
N THR A 45 -7.22 6.47 -17.84
CA THR A 45 -8.49 7.21 -17.96
C THR A 45 -9.65 6.33 -17.49
N HIS A 46 -10.80 6.95 -17.17
CA HIS A 46 -12.02 6.21 -16.85
C HIS A 46 -12.34 5.14 -17.89
N ASP A 47 -12.37 5.52 -19.17
CA ASP A 47 -12.68 4.60 -20.27
C ASP A 47 -11.67 3.47 -20.39
N SER A 48 -10.38 3.75 -20.23
CA SER A 48 -9.34 2.73 -20.28
C SER A 48 -9.47 1.72 -19.15
N LEU A 49 -9.81 2.17 -17.95
CA LEU A 49 -9.94 1.31 -16.77
C LEU A 49 -11.28 0.55 -16.76
N MET A 50 -12.36 1.10 -17.32
CA MET A 50 -13.65 0.42 -17.50
C MET A 50 -13.59 -0.71 -18.54
N LYS A 51 -12.70 -0.63 -19.53
CA LYS A 51 -12.51 -1.69 -20.53
C LYS A 51 -12.00 -2.99 -19.91
N ASN A 52 -11.17 -2.92 -18.87
CA ASN A 52 -10.68 -4.10 -18.17
C ASN A 52 -11.76 -4.61 -17.20
N LYS A 53 -12.59 -5.56 -17.65
CA LYS A 53 -13.69 -6.08 -16.84
C LYS A 53 -13.25 -6.79 -15.56
N ASN A 54 -11.99 -7.23 -15.50
CA ASN A 54 -11.40 -7.90 -14.35
C ASN A 54 -10.57 -6.95 -13.47
N GLY A 55 -10.52 -5.65 -13.80
CA GLY A 55 -9.77 -4.65 -13.06
C GLY A 55 -10.47 -4.20 -11.77
N ILE A 56 -9.68 -3.79 -10.79
CA ILE A 56 -10.16 -3.32 -9.49
C ILE A 56 -11.02 -2.06 -9.65
N TYR A 57 -10.63 -1.15 -10.55
CA TYR A 57 -11.43 0.03 -10.84
C TYR A 57 -12.85 -0.29 -11.34
N HIS A 58 -12.98 -1.28 -12.24
CA HIS A 58 -14.28 -1.70 -12.76
C HIS A 58 -15.18 -2.25 -11.65
N LEU A 59 -14.63 -3.11 -10.79
CA LEU A 59 -15.35 -3.67 -9.66
C LEU A 59 -15.83 -2.58 -8.68
N MET A 60 -14.96 -1.64 -8.31
CA MET A 60 -15.30 -0.56 -7.39
C MET A 60 -16.49 0.28 -7.88
N ILE A 61 -16.51 0.67 -9.16
CA ILE A 61 -17.61 1.46 -9.72
C ILE A 61 -18.92 0.66 -9.77
N ASN A 62 -18.86 -0.63 -10.11
CA ASN A 62 -20.05 -1.47 -10.10
C ASN A 62 -20.64 -1.60 -8.70
N ASN A 63 -19.80 -1.70 -7.67
CA ASN A 63 -20.24 -1.78 -6.27
C ASN A 63 -20.84 -0.45 -5.78
N GLN A 64 -20.34 0.69 -6.25
CA GLN A 64 -20.93 2.00 -5.91
C GLN A 64 -22.34 2.16 -6.47
N LYS A 65 -22.59 1.74 -7.72
CA LYS A 65 -23.93 1.80 -8.34
C LYS A 65 -24.99 1.02 -7.57
N ILE A 66 -24.60 -0.10 -6.95
CA ILE A 66 -25.51 -0.92 -6.13
C ILE A 66 -25.89 -0.20 -4.82
N SER A 67 -25.00 0.63 -4.27
CA SER A 67 -25.22 1.34 -3.00
C SER A 67 -26.11 2.59 -3.10
N SER A 68 -26.50 3.01 -4.31
CA SER A 68 -27.29 4.23 -4.55
C SER A 68 -28.78 3.99 -4.80
N ASN A 69 -29.26 2.75 -4.65
CA ASN A 69 -30.68 2.36 -4.69
C ASN A 69 -31.19 2.03 -3.29
#